data_AF-A0A534UK84-F1
#
_entry.id   AF-A0A534UK84-F1
#
_cell.length_a   1.000
_cell.length_b   1.000
_cell.length_c   1.000
_cell.angle_alpha   90.00
_cell.angle_beta   90.00
_cell.angle_gamma   90.00
#
_symmetry.space_group_name_H-M   'P 1'
#
loop_
_entity.id
_entity.type
_entity.pdbx_description
1 polymer ?
#
loop_
_entity_poly.entity_id
_entity_poly.type
_entity_poly.pdbx_seq_one_letter_code
_entity_poly.pdbx_strand_id
1 'polypeptide(L)'
;MTRRRRGSWRAFISPVIAVLLWELLAAAGILRPNYVPSPSQLGPHLVGLLAGGELWRHLCVTLYRLSLSFLFALLPAVLLGLSLGMSRSMRLAVEPILNSLYAIPKIALLPLVMLVLGVNERT
;
A
#
# COMPACT_ATOMS: atom_id res chain seq x y z
N MET A 1 -10.51 34.19 7.15
CA MET A 1 -11.61 33.79 6.25
C MET A 1 -11.89 32.30 6.43
N THR A 2 -12.91 31.97 7.24
CA THR A 2 -13.27 30.60 7.67
C THR A 2 -14.25 29.95 6.68
N ARG A 3 -13.80 28.98 5.87
CA ARG A 3 -14.68 28.17 5.01
C ARG A 3 -15.49 27.19 5.87
N ARG A 4 -16.81 27.40 5.94
CA ARG A 4 -17.78 26.55 6.63
C ARG A 4 -17.75 25.12 6.05
N ARG A 5 -17.31 24.14 6.86
CA ARG A 5 -17.68 22.72 6.70
C ARG A 5 -19.18 22.58 6.97
N ARG A 6 -20.04 22.73 5.96
CA ARG A 6 -21.38 22.11 6.03
C ARG A 6 -21.18 20.64 5.71
N GLY A 7 -21.36 19.77 6.70
CA GLY A 7 -21.48 18.33 6.51
C GLY A 7 -22.65 18.07 5.57
N SER A 8 -22.34 17.87 4.29
CA SER A 8 -23.37 17.66 3.28
C SER A 8 -23.62 16.17 3.22
N TRP A 9 -24.74 15.71 3.78
CA TRP A 9 -25.21 14.33 3.60
C TRP A 9 -25.26 13.92 2.12
N ARG A 10 -25.37 14.90 1.22
CA ARG A 10 -25.27 14.76 -0.23
C ARG A 10 -23.93 14.18 -0.70
N ALA A 11 -22.86 14.31 0.08
CA ALA A 11 -21.57 13.70 -0.23
C ALA A 11 -21.61 12.16 -0.19
N PHE A 12 -22.56 11.58 0.56
CA PHE A 12 -22.77 10.13 0.60
C PHE A 12 -23.66 9.60 -0.53
N ILE A 13 -24.37 10.47 -1.24
CA ILE A 13 -25.22 10.05 -2.37
C ILE A 13 -24.37 9.48 -3.51
N SER A 14 -23.24 10.11 -3.83
CA SER A 14 -22.34 9.67 -4.89
C SER A 14 -21.78 8.25 -4.68
N PRO A 15 -21.17 7.89 -3.53
CA PRO A 15 -20.66 6.53 -3.32
C PRO A 15 -21.79 5.50 -3.26
N VAL A 16 -22.95 5.83 -2.70
CA VAL A 16 -24.09 4.92 -2.67
C VAL A 16 -24.58 4.58 -4.08
N ILE A 17 -24.74 5.59 -4.95
CA ILE A 17 -25.11 5.37 -6.35
C ILE A 17 -24.06 4.51 -7.06
N ALA A 18 -22.76 4.75 -6.81
CA ALA A 18 -21.69 3.95 -7.41
C ALA A 18 -21.75 2.48 -6.99
N VAL A 19 -22.00 2.19 -5.71
CA VAL A 19 -22.15 0.82 -5.20
C VAL A 19 -23.41 0.16 -5.76
N LEU A 20 -24.52 0.88 -5.85
CA LEU A 20 -25.75 0.35 -6.44
C LEU A 20 -25.57 0.04 -7.93
N LEU A 21 -24.92 0.92 -8.68
CA LEU A 21 -24.62 0.66 -10.09
C LEU A 21 -23.69 -0.54 -10.25
N TRP A 22 -22.68 -0.68 -9.39
CA TRP A 22 -21.81 -1.85 -9.36
C TRP A 22 -22.59 -3.15 -9.08
N GLU A 23 -23.44 -3.17 -8.06
CA GLU A 23 -24.30 -4.31 -7.75
C GLU A 23 -25.22 -4.67 -8.93
N LEU A 24 -25.84 -3.68 -9.58
CA LEU A 24 -26.71 -3.90 -10.73
C LEU A 24 -25.95 -4.45 -11.94
N LEU A 25 -24.75 -3.94 -12.24
CA LEU A 25 -23.91 -4.43 -13.33
C LEU A 25 -23.41 -5.86 -13.07
N ALA A 26 -23.11 -6.18 -11.80
CA ALA A 26 -22.75 -7.53 -11.39
C ALA A 26 -23.95 -8.49 -11.49
N ALA A 27 -25.13 -8.08 -11.00
CA ALA A 27 -26.35 -8.86 -11.07
C ALA A 27 -26.84 -9.10 -12.50
N ALA A 28 -26.62 -8.13 -13.40
CA ALA A 28 -26.92 -8.24 -14.83
C ALA A 28 -25.94 -9.17 -15.59
N GLY A 29 -24.92 -9.72 -14.93
CA GLY A 29 -23.92 -10.60 -15.54
C GLY A 29 -22.93 -9.89 -16.47
N ILE A 30 -22.95 -8.55 -16.51
CA ILE A 30 -22.02 -7.73 -17.29
C ILE A 30 -20.62 -7.84 -16.69
N LEU A 31 -20.53 -7.88 -15.35
CA LEU A 31 -19.29 -8.12 -14.63
C LEU A 31 -19.16 -9.61 -14.32
N ARG A 32 -18.02 -10.21 -14.72
CA ARG A 32 -17.72 -11.61 -14.42
C ARG A 32 -17.46 -11.77 -12.92
N PRO A 33 -18.23 -12.61 -12.18
CA PRO A 33 -18.11 -12.75 -10.73
C PRO A 33 -16.72 -13.16 -10.24
N ASN A 34 -15.97 -13.91 -11.05
CA ASN A 34 -14.62 -14.37 -10.69
C ASN A 34 -13.58 -13.25 -10.65
N TYR A 35 -13.81 -12.14 -11.34
CA TYR A 35 -12.89 -11.00 -11.37
C TYR A 35 -13.39 -9.84 -10.52
N VAL A 36 -14.71 -9.62 -10.51
CA VAL A 36 -15.35 -8.53 -9.79
C VAL A 36 -16.59 -9.10 -9.07
N PRO A 37 -16.43 -9.63 -7.85
CA PRO A 37 -17.56 -10.12 -7.06
C PRO A 37 -18.50 -8.97 -6.73
N SER A 38 -19.79 -9.27 -6.60
CA SER A 38 -20.77 -8.24 -6.23
C SER A 38 -20.52 -7.75 -4.79
N PRO A 39 -20.80 -6.48 -4.47
CA PRO A 39 -20.80 -5.97 -3.09
C PRO A 39 -21.55 -6.88 -2.10
N SER A 40 -22.69 -7.44 -2.52
CA SER A 40 -23.46 -8.41 -1.72
C SER A 40 -22.72 -9.70 -1.38
N GLN A 41 -21.86 -10.19 -2.28
CA GLN A 41 -21.01 -11.36 -2.04
C GLN A 41 -19.81 -11.02 -1.16
N LEU A 42 -19.23 -9.82 -1.30
CA LEU A 42 -18.09 -9.35 -0.51
C LEU A 42 -18.40 -9.23 0.98
N GLY A 43 -19.60 -8.75 1.34
CA GLY A 43 -19.98 -8.45 2.72
C GLY A 43 -19.80 -9.65 3.68
N PRO A 44 -20.45 -10.80 3.43
CA PRO A 44 -20.31 -11.99 4.27
C PRO A 44 -18.87 -12.51 4.35
N HIS A 45 -18.10 -12.46 3.26
CA HIS A 45 -16.69 -12.87 3.25
C HIS A 45 -15.84 -11.96 4.14
N LEU A 46 -16.05 -10.65 4.10
CA LEU A 46 -15.35 -9.69 4.97
C LEU A 46 -15.67 -9.94 6.45
N VAL A 47 -16.93 -10.19 6.79
CA VAL A 47 -17.33 -10.54 8.16
C VAL A 47 -16.68 -11.85 8.59
N GLY A 48 -16.66 -12.86 7.72
CA GLY A 48 -15.97 -14.12 7.96
C GLY A 48 -14.47 -13.95 8.23
N LEU A 49 -13.77 -13.12 7.45
CA LEU A 49 -12.36 -12.81 7.63
C LEU A 49 -12.08 -12.06 8.95
N LEU A 50 -12.98 -11.14 9.33
CA LEU A 50 -12.90 -10.37 10.57
C LEU A 50 -13.15 -11.27 11.79
N ALA A 51 -14.20 -12.10 11.76
CA ALA A 51 -14.56 -12.99 12.84
C ALA A 51 -13.61 -14.18 12.97
N GLY A 52 -13.10 -14.69 11.85
CA GLY A 52 -12.18 -15.83 11.79
C GLY A 52 -10.75 -15.52 12.23
N GLY A 53 -10.43 -14.26 12.55
CA GLY A 53 -9.10 -13.88 13.04
C GLY A 53 -7.99 -13.81 11.99
N GLU A 54 -8.24 -14.29 10.77
CA GLU A 54 -7.25 -14.35 9.70
C GLU A 54 -6.82 -12.95 9.23
N LEU A 55 -7.78 -12.03 9.09
CA LEU A 55 -7.47 -10.63 8.76
C LEU A 55 -6.52 -10.01 9.80
N TRP A 56 -6.82 -10.24 11.08
CA TRP A 56 -6.01 -9.73 12.19
C TRP A 56 -4.61 -10.33 12.17
N ARG A 57 -4.49 -11.64 11.91
CA ARG A 57 -3.19 -12.30 11.77
C ARG A 57 -2.36 -11.67 10.65
N HIS A 58 -2.92 -11.47 9.46
CA HIS A 58 -2.21 -10.85 8.34
C HIS A 58 -1.82 -9.40 8.63
N LEU A 59 -2.71 -8.65 9.28
CA LEU A 59 -2.44 -7.28 9.69
C LEU A 59 -1.27 -7.23 10.69
N CYS A 60 -1.31 -8.05 11.73
CA CYS A 60 -0.26 -8.13 12.75
C CYS A 60 1.09 -8.50 12.15
N VAL A 61 1.14 -9.51 11.28
CA VAL A 61 2.38 -9.91 10.59
C VAL A 61 2.92 -8.77 9.72
N THR A 62 2.05 -8.04 9.04
CA THR A 62 2.45 -6.89 8.20
C THR A 62 3.00 -5.76 9.07
N LEU A 63 2.31 -5.39 10.15
CA LEU A 63 2.72 -4.35 11.08
C LEU A 63 4.03 -4.71 11.80
N TYR A 64 4.17 -5.97 12.25
CA TYR A 64 5.39 -6.46 12.86
C TYR A 64 6.59 -6.29 11.92
N ARG A 65 6.45 -6.74 10.67
CA ARG A 65 7.49 -6.64 9.65
C ARG A 65 7.86 -5.18 9.36
N LEU A 66 6.86 -4.32 9.18
CA LEU A 66 7.08 -2.88 8.95
C LEU A 66 7.82 -2.24 10.12
N SER A 67 7.42 -2.54 11.36
CA SER A 67 8.04 -1.99 12.56
C SER A 67 9.49 -2.44 12.68
N LEU A 68 9.75 -3.73 12.46
CA LEU A 68 11.09 -4.29 12.51
C LEU A 68 11.99 -3.66 11.43
N SER A 69 11.53 -3.61 10.18
CA SER A 69 12.26 -2.96 9.09
C SER A 69 12.51 -1.48 9.36
N PHE A 70 11.54 -0.76 9.92
CA PHE A 70 11.70 0.64 10.28
C PHE A 70 12.79 0.84 11.34
N LEU A 71 12.80 0.02 12.40
CA LEU A 71 13.81 0.10 13.45
C LEU A 71 15.22 -0.17 12.91
N PHE A 72 15.38 -1.18 12.05
CA PHE A 72 16.66 -1.46 11.41
C PHE A 72 17.10 -0.36 10.44
N ALA A 73 16.17 0.29 9.74
CA ALA A 73 16.48 1.39 8.83
C ALA A 73 16.71 2.72 9.54
N LEU A 74 16.11 2.94 10.72
CA LEU A 74 16.10 4.22 11.42
C LEU A 74 17.51 4.70 11.78
N LEU A 75 18.30 3.85 12.42
CA LEU A 75 19.64 4.20 12.88
C LEU A 75 20.56 4.65 11.72
N PRO A 76 20.77 3.85 10.66
CA PRO A 76 21.61 4.28 9.54
C PRO A 76 21.02 5.47 8.79
N ALA A 77 19.70 5.56 8.62
CA ALA A 77 19.07 6.69 7.94
C ALA A 77 19.29 8.01 8.69
N VAL A 78 19.17 8.01 10.02
CA VAL A 78 19.42 9.19 10.85
C VAL A 78 20.89 9.58 10.80
N LEU A 79 21.81 8.62 10.95
CA LEU A 79 23.25 8.89 10.90
C LEU A 79 23.67 9.48 9.54
N LEU A 80 23.18 8.91 8.44
CA LEU A 80 23.41 9.45 7.10
C LEU A 80 22.78 10.84 6.94
N GLY A 81 21.51 11.01 7.33
CA GLY A 81 20.81 12.29 7.22
C GLY A 81 21.51 13.42 7.99
N LEU A 82 21.94 13.16 9.22
CA LEU A 82 22.72 14.11 10.01
C LEU A 82 24.07 14.43 9.36
N SER A 83 24.78 13.42 8.86
CA SER A 83 26.06 13.60 8.17
C SER A 83 25.93 14.49 6.92
N LEU A 84 24.85 14.33 6.15
CA LEU A 84 24.51 15.17 4.99
C LEU A 84 24.03 16.57 5.38
N GLY A 85 23.51 16.74 6.60
CA GLY A 85 23.16 18.02 7.20
C GLY A 85 24.38 18.83 7.62
N MET A 86 25.40 18.16 8.16
CA MET A 86 26.58 18.79 8.75
C MET A 86 27.69 19.08 7.73
N SER A 87 27.79 18.31 6.63
CA SER A 87 28.88 18.45 5.65
C SER A 87 28.36 18.70 4.24
N ARG A 88 28.76 19.84 3.65
CA ARG A 88 28.46 20.18 2.25
C ARG A 88 29.10 19.21 1.27
N SER A 89 30.32 18.75 1.53
CA SER A 89 31.01 17.79 0.66
C SER A 89 30.32 16.43 0.67
N MET A 90 29.89 15.95 1.84
CA MET A 90 29.15 14.69 1.96
C MET A 90 27.82 14.76 1.20
N ARG A 91 27.11 15.89 1.33
CA ARG A 91 25.87 16.15 0.60
C ARG A 91 26.08 16.06 -0.90
N LEU A 92 27.04 16.80 -1.45
CA LEU A 92 27.30 16.82 -2.89
C LEU A 92 27.69 15.44 -3.46
N ALA A 93 28.35 14.59 -2.67
CA ALA A 93 28.73 13.24 -3.09
C ALA A 93 27.56 12.25 -3.10
N VAL A 94 26.68 12.30 -2.09
CA VAL A 94 25.65 11.28 -1.86
C VAL A 94 24.30 11.65 -2.47
N GLU A 95 23.98 12.94 -2.57
CA GLU A 95 22.71 13.44 -3.10
C GLU A 95 22.39 12.95 -4.52
N PRO A 96 23.34 12.86 -5.48
CA PRO A 96 23.07 12.27 -6.80
C PRO A 96 22.65 10.79 -6.73
N ILE A 97 23.26 10.02 -5.82
CA ILE A 97 22.95 8.59 -5.62
C ILE A 97 21.54 8.44 -5.04
N LEU A 98 21.21 9.24 -4.02
CA LEU A 98 19.88 9.24 -3.42
C LEU A 98 18.80 9.61 -4.44
N ASN A 99 19.02 10.67 -5.22
CA ASN A 99 18.07 11.10 -6.26
C ASN A 99 17.84 10.01 -7.30
N SER A 100 18.90 9.29 -7.68
CA SER A 100 18.81 8.16 -8.61
C SER A 100 17.99 7.00 -8.02
N LEU A 101 18.21 6.66 -6.75
CA LEU A 101 17.45 5.60 -6.07
C LEU A 101 15.96 5.96 -5.93
N TYR A 102 15.63 7.22 -5.66
CA TYR A 102 14.23 7.67 -5.58
C TYR A 102 13.50 7.67 -6.92
N ALA A 103 14.23 7.80 -8.03
CA ALA A 103 13.64 7.76 -9.37
C ALA A 103 13.24 6.35 -9.81
N ILE A 104 13.82 5.29 -9.22
CA ILE A 104 13.55 3.91 -9.62
C ILE A 104 12.19 3.44 -9.05
N PRO A 105 11.24 2.99 -9.90
CA PRO A 105 9.99 2.43 -9.42
C PRO A 105 10.25 1.17 -8.59
N LYS A 106 9.70 1.09 -7.37
CA LYS A 106 9.89 -0.07 -6.48
C LYS A 106 9.48 -1.40 -7.14
N ILE A 107 8.47 -1.39 -8.01
CA ILE A 107 8.01 -2.59 -8.73
C ILE A 107 9.08 -3.15 -9.69
N ALA A 108 9.93 -2.27 -10.23
CA ALA A 108 10.98 -2.64 -11.19
C ALA A 108 12.21 -3.25 -10.50
N LEU A 109 12.33 -3.09 -9.18
CA LEU A 109 13.40 -3.71 -8.40
C LEU A 109 13.16 -5.20 -8.15
N LEU A 110 11.90 -5.66 -8.15
CA LEU A 110 11.56 -7.04 -7.84
C LEU A 110 12.30 -8.06 -8.73
N PRO A 111 12.33 -7.92 -10.08
CA PRO A 111 13.05 -8.84 -10.93
C PRO A 111 14.58 -8.80 -10.72
N LEU A 112 15.14 -7.63 -10.42
CA LEU A 112 16.58 -7.48 -10.18
C LEU A 112 16.99 -8.16 -8.86
N VAL A 113 16.18 -8.00 -7.81
CA VAL A 113 16.37 -8.71 -6.54
C VAL A 113 16.27 -10.22 -6.75
N MET A 114 15.28 -10.68 -7.53
CA MET A 114 15.13 -12.10 -7.89
C MET A 114 16.36 -12.63 -8.66
N LEU A 115 16.91 -11.85 -9.59
CA LEU A 115 18.10 -12.22 -10.35
C LEU A 115 19.34 -12.35 -9.44
N VAL A 116 19.55 -11.37 -8.54
CA VAL A 116 20.73 -11.31 -7.67
C VAL A 116 20.68 -12.36 -6.56
N LEU A 117 19.52 -12.59 -5.96
CA LEU A 117 19.35 -13.57 -4.88
C LEU A 117 19.13 -15.00 -5.41
N GLY A 118 18.89 -15.14 -6.72
CA GLY A 118 18.54 -16.39 -7.37
C GLY A 118 17.08 -16.78 -7.10
N VAL A 119 16.36 -17.13 -8.16
CA VAL A 119 15.08 -17.83 -8.03
C VAL A 119 15.40 -19.30 -7.89
N ASN A 120 15.32 -19.85 -6.68
CA ASN A 120 15.38 -21.29 -6.49
C ASN A 120 14.07 -21.89 -7.01
N GLU A 121 14.01 -22.13 -8.32
CA GLU A 121 13.06 -23.06 -8.93
C GLU A 121 13.51 -24.48 -8.57
N ARG A 122 13.23 -24.88 -7.34
CA ARG A 122 13.21 -26.28 -6.93
C ARG A 122 11.88 -26.51 -6.24
N THR A 123 10.85 -26.79 -7.02
CA THR A 123 9.90 -27.93 -6.95
C THR A 123 8.67 -27.59 -7.78
#